data_AF-A0A964P7D8-F1
#
_entry.id   AF-A0A964P7D8-F1
#
_cell.length_a   1.000
_cell.length_b   1.000
_cell.length_c   1.000
_cell.angle_alpha   90.00
_cell.angle_beta   90.00
_cell.angle_gamma   90.00
#
_symmetry.space_group_name_H-M   'P 1'
#
loop_
_entity.id
_entity.type
_entity.pdbx_description
1 polymer ?
#
loop_
_entity_poly.entity_id
_entity_poly.type
_entity_poly.pdbx_seq_one_letter_code
_entity_poly.pdbx_strand_id
1 'polypeptide(L)'
;MDRLLWLLLVISCALVASLLGGLLRWALIDRHKKPVKLRRRRGRDDDEDEDEVEEDDDQSSSRNKKAQKGLSPVALWIFAGVGGGILVMLFMCGIIGLIAKAISDSNEVVAKDGDPPKDGKPVEPVAEDLGPKEKQTQILGAANNQTFRDEAPAGGRLIGFELGLSEAFNVDMVRAVQPIYGTPNGEVAGRRFGADFTKPVLVKAKPGYAVGALNVKAGLIINGFSVTFMRVKGDGLDPTDSYSTQWIGDKTGGNGPILLAGDGATIVGVIGRHNARECTGIGLLRKK
;
A
#
# COMPACT_ATOMS: atom_id res chain seq x y z
N MET A 1 13.54 -22.93 -16.14
CA MET A 1 13.64 -23.31 -14.71
C MET A 1 14.39 -22.17 -14.04
N ASP A 2 13.61 -21.19 -13.57
CA ASP A 2 13.97 -19.80 -13.78
C ASP A 2 14.57 -19.14 -12.55
N ARG A 3 15.33 -18.08 -12.80
CA ARG A 3 15.95 -17.21 -11.78
C ARG A 3 14.95 -16.76 -10.70
N LEU A 4 13.66 -16.73 -11.02
CA LEU A 4 12.56 -16.47 -10.09
C LEU A 4 12.45 -17.52 -8.97
N LEU A 5 12.58 -18.80 -9.31
CA LEU A 5 12.52 -19.91 -8.34
C LEU A 5 13.73 -19.86 -7.39
N TRP A 6 14.90 -19.50 -7.92
CA TRP A 6 16.12 -19.33 -7.14
C TRP A 6 16.01 -18.11 -6.19
N LEU A 7 15.44 -17.00 -6.67
CA LEU A 7 15.22 -15.81 -5.84
C LEU A 7 14.25 -16.09 -4.68
N LEU A 8 13.16 -16.82 -4.94
CA LEU A 8 12.19 -17.21 -3.91
C LEU A 8 12.81 -18.15 -2.86
N LEU A 9 13.69 -19.06 -3.28
CA LEU A 9 14.42 -19.94 -2.36
C LEU A 9 15.35 -19.13 -1.43
N VAL A 10 16.08 -18.15 -1.98
CA VAL A 10 17.01 -17.31 -1.19
C VAL A 10 16.26 -16.44 -0.18
N ILE A 11 15.12 -15.85 -0.58
CA ILE A 11 14.28 -15.04 0.32
C ILE A 11 13.69 -15.90 1.45
N SER A 12 13.23 -17.11 1.13
CA SER A 12 12.73 -18.07 2.11
C SER A 12 13.81 -18.41 3.16
N CYS A 13 15.03 -18.74 2.74
CA CYS A 13 16.13 -19.06 3.66
C CYS A 13 16.50 -17.87 4.57
N ALA A 14 16.50 -16.64 4.04
CA ALA A 14 16.81 -15.45 4.82
C ALA A 14 15.77 -15.17 5.92
N LEU A 15 14.47 -15.30 5.61
CA LEU A 15 13.39 -15.11 6.59
C LEU A 15 13.44 -16.13 7.72
N VAL A 16 13.72 -17.40 7.41
CA VAL A 16 13.88 -18.47 8.41
C VAL A 16 15.06 -18.18 9.34
N ALA A 17 16.19 -17.72 8.80
CA ALA A 17 17.36 -17.36 9.59
C ALA A 17 17.10 -16.17 10.54
N SER A 18 16.38 -15.14 10.08
CA SER A 18 16.00 -14.00 10.91
C SER A 18 15.04 -14.38 12.06
N LEU A 19 14.07 -15.25 11.80
CA LEU A 19 13.14 -15.75 12.83
C LEU A 19 13.86 -16.59 13.89
N LEU A 20 14.77 -17.48 13.47
CA LEU A 20 15.60 -18.28 14.39
C LEU A 20 16.53 -17.40 15.23
N GLY A 21 17.15 -16.39 14.62
CA GLY A 21 18.00 -15.42 15.33
C GLY A 21 17.25 -14.60 16.38
N GLY A 22 16.01 -14.18 16.07
CA GLY A 22 15.14 -13.47 17.01
C GLY A 22 14.75 -14.31 18.23
N LEU A 23 14.39 -15.58 18.01
CA LEU A 23 14.06 -16.53 19.08
C LEU A 23 15.25 -16.84 19.99
N LEU A 24 16.45 -17.04 19.42
CA LEU A 24 17.69 -17.22 20.20
C LEU A 24 18.02 -15.99 21.06
N ARG A 25 17.82 -14.78 20.52
CA ARG A 25 18.08 -13.53 21.24
C ARG A 25 17.06 -13.29 22.36
N TRP A 26 15.79 -13.64 22.13
CA TRP A 26 14.75 -13.57 23.16
C TRP A 26 15.01 -14.56 24.31
N ALA A 27 15.40 -15.80 23.98
CA ALA A 27 15.74 -16.82 24.96
C ALA A 27 16.98 -16.47 25.82
N LEU A 28 17.92 -15.71 25.26
CA LEU A 28 19.10 -15.22 26.01
C LEU A 28 18.78 -14.03 26.94
N ILE A 29 17.78 -13.20 26.62
CA ILE A 29 17.41 -12.01 27.40
C ILE A 29 16.58 -12.37 28.64
N ASP A 30 15.87 -13.49 28.63
CA ASP A 30 14.94 -13.84 29.72
C ASP A 30 15.63 -14.39 30.99
N ARG A 31 16.96 -14.61 30.98
CA ARG A 31 17.69 -15.16 32.14
C ARG A 31 18.00 -14.17 33.27
N HIS A 32 17.66 -12.88 33.16
CA HIS A 32 18.11 -11.87 34.14
C HIS A 32 17.02 -11.04 34.86
N LYS A 33 15.73 -11.27 34.66
CA LYS A 33 14.70 -10.52 35.40
C LYS A 33 14.44 -11.14 36.78
N LYS A 34 15.16 -10.65 37.80
CA LYS A 34 14.79 -10.86 39.21
C LYS A 34 13.45 -10.17 39.48
N PRO A 35 12.52 -10.81 40.22
CA PRO A 35 11.20 -10.23 40.50
C PRO A 35 11.37 -8.97 41.36
N VAL A 36 10.94 -7.83 40.83
CA VAL A 36 10.84 -6.58 41.58
C VAL A 36 9.66 -6.72 42.54
N LYS A 37 9.94 -6.70 43.85
CA LYS A 37 8.91 -6.63 44.89
C LYS A 37 8.21 -5.27 44.78
N LEU A 38 7.05 -5.25 44.15
CA LEU A 38 6.15 -4.10 44.13
C LEU A 38 5.70 -3.77 45.55
N ARG A 39 6.23 -2.66 46.07
CA ARG A 39 5.87 -2.07 47.35
C ARG A 39 4.52 -1.35 47.14
N ARG A 40 3.43 -1.95 47.63
CA ARG A 40 2.08 -1.36 47.66
C ARG A 40 2.15 0.04 48.29
N ARG A 41 1.92 1.08 47.50
CA ARG A 41 1.58 2.42 48.02
C ARG A 41 0.05 2.51 48.06
N ARG A 42 -0.47 2.47 49.28
CA ARG A 42 -1.83 2.90 49.64
C ARG A 42 -1.88 4.43 49.62
N GLY A 43 -3.06 4.96 49.31
CA GLY A 43 -3.44 6.37 49.39
C GLY A 43 -3.84 6.84 47.99
N ARG A 44 -5.00 7.46 47.79
CA ARG A 44 -5.90 8.12 48.74
C ARG A 44 -7.24 8.32 48.03
N ASP A 45 -8.26 8.39 48.86
CA ASP A 45 -9.70 8.47 48.62
C ASP A 45 -10.12 9.81 47.96
N ASP A 46 -11.44 9.96 47.82
CA ASP A 46 -12.24 11.15 47.45
C ASP A 46 -12.72 11.12 45.97
N ASP A 47 -14.00 11.19 45.59
CA ASP A 47 -15.31 11.14 46.24
C ASP A 47 -16.37 10.92 45.13
N GLU A 48 -17.47 10.27 45.52
CA GLU A 48 -18.89 10.47 45.10
C GLU A 48 -19.22 10.79 43.63
N ASP A 49 -19.93 9.88 42.95
CA ASP A 49 -21.37 10.08 42.74
C ASP A 49 -22.02 8.84 42.10
N GLU A 50 -23.17 8.51 42.69
CA GLU A 50 -24.04 7.36 42.48
C GLU A 50 -24.79 7.47 41.14
N ASP A 51 -25.08 6.33 40.51
CA ASP A 51 -26.42 6.05 39.96
C ASP A 51 -26.48 4.58 39.54
N GLU A 52 -27.25 3.85 40.36
CA GLU A 52 -27.60 2.44 40.29
C GLU A 52 -28.48 2.15 39.07
N VAL A 53 -28.17 1.09 38.33
CA VAL A 53 -29.20 0.23 37.74
C VAL A 53 -28.73 -1.22 37.87
N GLU A 54 -29.36 -1.91 38.81
CA GLU A 54 -29.37 -3.37 38.95
C GLU A 54 -30.02 -4.01 37.72
N GLU A 55 -29.52 -5.17 37.28
CA GLU A 55 -30.34 -6.39 37.27
C GLU A 55 -29.50 -7.63 36.92
N ASP A 56 -29.85 -8.68 37.65
CA ASP A 56 -29.26 -9.98 37.76
C ASP A 56 -29.29 -10.81 36.47
N ASP A 57 -28.36 -11.77 36.34
CA ASP A 57 -28.81 -13.16 36.29
C ASP A 57 -27.65 -14.17 36.38
N ASP A 58 -27.86 -15.07 37.35
CA ASP A 58 -27.10 -16.25 37.68
C ASP A 58 -26.85 -17.18 36.49
N GLN A 59 -25.64 -17.75 36.42
CA GLN A 59 -25.53 -19.20 36.23
C GLN A 59 -24.15 -19.75 36.63
N SER A 60 -24.14 -20.32 37.84
CA SER A 60 -23.13 -21.23 38.30
C SER A 60 -23.20 -22.56 37.53
N SER A 61 -22.08 -22.99 36.93
CA SER A 61 -21.90 -24.40 36.57
C SER A 61 -20.51 -24.89 36.98
N SER A 62 -20.55 -25.75 37.98
CA SER A 62 -19.44 -26.43 38.62
C SER A 62 -18.85 -27.51 37.69
N ARG A 63 -17.80 -27.16 36.93
CA ARG A 63 -17.02 -28.15 36.17
C ARG A 63 -15.85 -28.71 36.98
N ASN A 64 -16.18 -29.79 37.70
CA ASN A 64 -15.42 -31.03 37.90
C ASN A 64 -13.91 -30.99 37.55
N LYS A 65 -13.06 -30.66 38.55
CA LYS A 65 -11.60 -30.83 38.48
C LYS A 65 -11.23 -32.30 38.69
N LYS A 66 -11.18 -33.09 37.61
CA LYS A 66 -10.49 -34.38 37.63
C LYS A 66 -9.00 -34.16 37.41
N ALA A 67 -8.20 -34.70 38.33
CA ALA A 67 -6.75 -34.64 38.37
C ALA A 67 -6.12 -35.22 37.11
N GLN A 68 -5.63 -34.34 36.24
CA GLN A 68 -4.83 -34.67 35.07
C GLN A 68 -3.39 -34.91 35.52
N LYS A 69 -2.99 -36.18 35.61
CA LYS A 69 -1.62 -36.59 35.92
C LYS A 69 -0.68 -35.99 34.88
N GLY A 70 0.29 -35.20 35.36
CA GLY A 70 1.13 -34.32 34.55
C GLY A 70 2.04 -35.07 33.58
N LEU A 71 1.87 -34.79 32.28
CA LEU A 71 3.00 -34.80 31.35
C LEU A 71 3.85 -33.56 31.65
N SER A 72 5.17 -33.74 31.75
CA SER A 72 6.07 -32.63 32.03
C SER A 72 5.97 -31.57 30.92
N PRO A 73 5.95 -30.26 31.25
CA PRO A 73 5.88 -29.17 30.27
C PRO A 73 6.98 -29.26 29.19
N VAL A 74 8.11 -29.87 29.51
CA VAL A 74 9.26 -30.02 28.61
C VAL A 74 8.99 -31.02 27.47
N ALA A 75 8.21 -32.07 27.71
CA ALA A 75 7.89 -33.07 26.68
C ALA A 75 6.96 -32.52 25.59
N LEU A 76 6.09 -31.55 25.93
CA LEU A 76 5.18 -30.91 24.96
C LEU A 76 5.92 -30.00 23.97
N TRP A 77 7.03 -29.37 24.40
CA TRP A 77 7.84 -28.49 23.55
C TRP A 77 8.71 -29.26 22.55
N ILE A 78 9.18 -30.46 22.89
CA ILE A 78 10.04 -31.27 22.00
C ILE A 78 9.24 -31.85 20.82
N PHE A 79 7.99 -32.26 21.02
CA PHE A 79 7.12 -32.70 19.92
C PHE A 79 6.63 -31.54 19.03
N ALA A 80 6.43 -30.34 19.60
CA ALA A 80 6.05 -29.15 18.84
C ALA A 80 7.20 -28.56 18.01
N GLY A 81 8.46 -28.74 18.42
CA GLY A 81 9.60 -28.05 17.82
C GLY A 81 10.10 -28.59 16.48
N VAL A 82 10.05 -29.91 16.25
CA VAL A 82 10.65 -30.52 15.04
C VAL A 82 9.60 -31.18 14.14
N GLY A 83 8.62 -31.89 14.71
CA GLY A 83 7.52 -32.49 13.94
C GLY A 83 6.47 -31.47 13.49
N GLY A 84 6.10 -30.54 14.38
CA GLY A 84 5.12 -29.50 14.09
C GLY A 84 5.58 -28.50 13.03
N GLY A 85 6.87 -28.14 13.04
CA GLY A 85 7.44 -27.20 12.07
C GLY A 85 7.38 -27.69 10.63
N ILE A 86 7.64 -28.98 10.40
CA ILE A 86 7.59 -29.58 9.06
C ILE A 86 6.15 -29.61 8.53
N LEU A 87 5.17 -29.95 9.37
CA LEU A 87 3.77 -29.99 8.96
C LEU A 87 3.24 -28.60 8.60
N VAL A 88 3.59 -27.58 9.39
CA VAL A 88 3.23 -26.17 9.11
C VAL A 88 3.90 -25.67 7.83
N MET A 89 5.17 -26.02 7.60
CA MET A 89 5.87 -25.64 6.38
C MET A 89 5.22 -26.28 5.14
N LEU A 90 4.89 -27.58 5.18
CA LEU A 90 4.24 -28.27 4.07
C LEU A 90 2.84 -27.70 3.78
N PHE A 91 2.09 -27.35 4.82
CA PHE A 91 0.79 -26.70 4.68
C PHE A 91 0.92 -25.33 4.01
N MET A 92 1.89 -24.52 4.43
CA MET A 92 2.20 -23.23 3.80
C MET A 92 2.63 -23.38 2.34
N CYS A 93 3.48 -24.36 2.01
CA CYS A 93 3.86 -24.65 0.62
C CYS A 93 2.66 -25.09 -0.23
N GLY A 94 1.75 -25.89 0.33
CA GLY A 94 0.52 -26.30 -0.34
C GLY A 94 -0.41 -25.12 -0.63
N ILE A 95 -0.60 -24.22 0.34
CA ILE A 95 -1.39 -22.98 0.16
C ILE A 95 -0.76 -22.10 -0.92
N ILE A 96 0.56 -21.90 -0.88
CA ILE A 96 1.27 -21.11 -1.90
C ILE A 96 1.09 -21.72 -3.30
N GLY A 97 1.16 -23.05 -3.44
CA GLY A 97 0.91 -23.74 -4.71
C GLY A 97 -0.52 -23.58 -5.22
N LEU A 98 -1.51 -23.64 -4.33
CA LEU A 98 -2.93 -23.41 -4.66
C LEU A 98 -3.18 -21.97 -5.11
N ILE A 99 -2.59 -20.99 -4.42
CA ILE A 99 -2.68 -19.57 -4.79
C ILE A 99 -2.00 -19.34 -6.14
N ALA A 100 -0.81 -19.90 -6.37
CA ALA A 100 -0.10 -19.77 -7.65
C ALA A 100 -0.92 -20.36 -8.82
N LYS A 101 -1.57 -21.50 -8.61
CA LYS A 101 -2.46 -22.10 -9.61
C LYS A 101 -3.69 -21.24 -9.89
N ALA A 102 -4.35 -20.73 -8.85
CA ALA A 102 -5.51 -19.84 -9.01
C ALA A 102 -5.14 -18.52 -9.73
N ILE A 103 -3.94 -17.99 -9.50
CA ILE A 103 -3.42 -16.82 -10.24
C ILE A 103 -3.12 -17.16 -11.70
N SER A 104 -2.62 -18.37 -11.98
CA SER A 104 -2.40 -18.84 -13.36
C SER A 104 -3.71 -18.97 -14.13
N ASP A 105 -4.75 -19.55 -13.52
CA ASP A 105 -6.04 -19.81 -14.17
C ASP A 105 -6.86 -18.52 -14.38
N SER A 106 -6.66 -17.49 -13.53
CA SER A 106 -7.38 -16.21 -13.62
C SER A 106 -6.82 -15.22 -14.64
N ASN A 107 -5.71 -15.56 -15.31
CA ASN A 107 -5.13 -14.75 -16.38
C ASN A 107 -5.66 -15.09 -17.78
N GLU A 108 -6.51 -16.11 -17.94
CA GLU A 108 -6.97 -16.58 -19.26
C GLU A 108 -8.30 -15.96 -19.72
N VAL A 109 -8.92 -15.06 -18.94
CA VAL A 109 -10.26 -14.51 -19.26
C VAL A 109 -10.22 -12.99 -19.45
N VAL A 110 -9.57 -12.48 -20.51
CA VAL A 110 -10.01 -11.27 -21.24
C VAL A 110 -9.37 -11.26 -22.63
N ALA A 111 -10.07 -11.76 -23.65
CA ALA A 111 -9.96 -11.34 -25.05
C ALA A 111 -11.10 -11.97 -25.86
N LYS A 112 -12.30 -11.41 -25.74
CA LYS A 112 -13.34 -11.56 -26.78
C LYS A 112 -13.64 -10.17 -27.32
N ASP A 113 -13.04 -9.89 -28.48
CA ASP A 113 -13.68 -9.34 -29.69
C ASP A 113 -12.64 -8.63 -30.54
N GLY A 114 -12.23 -9.31 -31.63
CA GLY A 114 -11.22 -8.89 -32.59
C GLY A 114 -10.19 -9.99 -32.79
N ASP A 115 -10.21 -10.65 -33.95
CA ASP A 115 -9.22 -11.68 -34.30
C ASP A 115 -7.80 -11.14 -34.06
N PRO A 116 -7.02 -11.75 -33.14
CA PRO A 116 -5.65 -11.31 -32.90
C PRO A 116 -4.80 -11.62 -34.13
N PRO A 117 -3.82 -10.76 -34.49
CA PRO A 117 -2.85 -11.06 -35.54
C PRO A 117 -2.15 -12.38 -35.21
N LYS A 118 -2.39 -13.42 -36.02
CA LYS A 118 -2.01 -14.81 -35.70
C LYS A 118 -0.50 -15.07 -35.62
N ASP A 119 0.35 -14.12 -36.00
CA ASP A 119 1.81 -14.33 -36.10
C ASP A 119 2.65 -13.29 -35.34
N GLY A 120 2.02 -12.43 -34.54
CA GLY A 120 2.74 -11.43 -33.74
C GLY A 120 3.31 -12.05 -32.47
N LYS A 121 4.64 -12.22 -32.40
CA LYS A 121 5.32 -12.42 -31.10
C LYS A 121 4.76 -11.41 -30.09
N PRO A 122 4.48 -11.80 -28.83
CA PRO A 122 4.09 -10.85 -27.80
C PRO A 122 5.05 -9.67 -27.83
N VAL A 123 4.56 -8.49 -28.19
CA VAL A 123 5.38 -7.28 -28.19
C VAL A 123 5.68 -7.03 -26.72
N GLU A 124 6.90 -7.34 -26.29
CA GLU A 124 7.32 -7.00 -24.95
C GLU A 124 7.07 -5.51 -24.74
N PRO A 125 6.33 -5.11 -23.69
CA PRO A 125 6.03 -3.72 -23.45
C PRO A 125 7.34 -2.96 -23.27
N VAL A 126 7.69 -2.14 -24.26
CA VAL A 126 8.88 -1.29 -24.19
C VAL A 126 8.63 -0.28 -23.06
N ALA A 127 9.54 -0.22 -22.10
CA ALA A 127 9.48 0.76 -21.03
C ALA A 127 9.49 2.17 -21.64
N GLU A 128 8.50 3.00 -21.30
CA GLU A 128 8.40 4.36 -21.83
C GLU A 128 9.54 5.23 -21.30
N ASP A 129 10.12 6.08 -22.16
CA ASP A 129 11.18 7.02 -21.77
C ASP A 129 10.61 8.13 -20.87
N LEU A 130 10.92 8.03 -19.58
CA LEU A 130 10.50 9.01 -18.58
C LEU A 130 11.22 10.37 -18.74
N GLY A 131 12.25 10.45 -19.57
CA GLY A 131 13.10 11.62 -19.76
C GLY A 131 14.17 11.76 -18.68
N PRO A 132 14.71 12.98 -18.46
CA PRO A 132 15.77 13.22 -17.50
C PRO A 132 15.32 13.03 -16.05
N LYS A 133 16.11 12.30 -15.24
CA LYS A 133 15.76 11.94 -13.85
C LYS A 133 15.60 13.15 -12.93
N GLU A 134 16.35 14.23 -13.17
CA GLU A 134 16.28 15.47 -12.38
C GLU A 134 14.94 16.20 -12.52
N LYS A 135 14.15 15.88 -13.56
CA LYS A 135 12.80 16.41 -13.75
C LYS A 135 11.72 15.54 -13.13
N GLN A 136 12.10 14.40 -12.56
CA GLN A 136 11.17 13.38 -12.07
C GLN A 136 11.19 13.34 -10.54
N THR A 137 10.02 13.20 -9.93
CA THR A 137 9.98 12.72 -8.55
C THR A 137 10.18 11.20 -8.52
N GLN A 138 10.36 10.63 -7.33
CA GLN A 138 10.23 9.19 -7.15
C GLN A 138 8.83 8.72 -7.57
N ILE A 139 8.75 7.55 -8.21
CA ILE A 139 7.48 6.82 -8.42
C ILE A 139 7.21 5.93 -7.20
N LEU A 140 6.06 6.13 -6.57
CA LEU A 140 5.60 5.37 -5.40
C LEU A 140 4.53 4.36 -5.81
N GLY A 141 4.66 3.11 -5.37
CA GLY A 141 3.78 1.99 -5.75
C GLY A 141 4.57 0.75 -6.20
N ALA A 142 3.91 -0.13 -6.97
CA ALA A 142 4.48 -1.41 -7.43
C ALA A 142 5.87 -1.22 -8.09
N ALA A 143 6.81 -2.15 -7.87
CA ALA A 143 8.17 -2.00 -8.42
C ALA A 143 8.31 -2.50 -9.88
N ASN A 144 7.55 -3.52 -10.27
CA ASN A 144 7.84 -4.35 -11.46
C ASN A 144 6.84 -4.17 -12.63
N ASN A 145 6.02 -3.12 -12.58
CA ASN A 145 5.03 -2.84 -13.62
C ASN A 145 5.60 -1.88 -14.67
N GLN A 146 4.98 -1.87 -15.87
CA GLN A 146 5.38 -1.00 -16.97
C GLN A 146 5.30 0.47 -16.55
N THR A 147 6.36 1.23 -16.83
CA THR A 147 6.39 2.66 -16.56
C THR A 147 5.64 3.44 -17.62
N PHE A 148 5.00 4.54 -17.22
CA PHE A 148 4.35 5.47 -18.14
C PHE A 148 4.76 6.92 -17.88
N ARG A 149 4.59 7.75 -18.91
CA ARG A 149 4.71 9.20 -18.86
C ARG A 149 3.53 9.86 -19.58
N ASP A 150 2.93 10.86 -18.95
CA ASP A 150 1.94 11.73 -19.59
C ASP A 150 2.26 13.19 -19.28
N GLU A 151 2.51 13.95 -20.32
CA GLU A 151 2.94 15.34 -20.24
C GLU A 151 1.87 16.24 -20.85
N ALA A 152 1.67 17.40 -20.23
CA ALA A 152 0.75 18.41 -20.69
C ALA A 152 1.11 18.86 -22.12
N PRO A 153 0.13 19.29 -22.92
CA PRO A 153 0.39 20.02 -24.15
C PRO A 153 1.31 21.23 -23.90
N ALA A 154 1.96 21.74 -24.96
CA ALA A 154 2.88 22.87 -24.85
C ALA A 154 2.26 24.07 -24.12
N GLY A 155 2.97 24.60 -23.11
CA GLY A 155 2.49 25.69 -22.25
C GLY A 155 1.46 25.26 -21.18
N GLY A 156 1.08 23.99 -21.16
CA GLY A 156 0.18 23.41 -20.19
C GLY A 156 0.85 23.08 -18.85
N ARG A 157 0.03 22.88 -17.83
CA ARG A 157 0.42 22.43 -16.49
C ARG A 157 -0.64 21.54 -15.88
N LEU A 158 -0.26 20.70 -14.93
CA LEU A 158 -1.19 19.82 -14.24
C LEU A 158 -2.07 20.62 -13.27
N ILE A 159 -3.39 20.57 -13.45
CA ILE A 159 -4.37 21.30 -12.62
C ILE A 159 -5.28 20.38 -11.81
N GLY A 160 -5.23 19.08 -12.03
CA GLY A 160 -6.07 18.13 -11.33
C GLY A 160 -5.97 16.70 -11.85
N PHE A 161 -6.89 15.87 -11.37
CA PHE A 161 -7.03 14.47 -11.72
C PHE A 161 -8.51 14.07 -11.74
N GLU A 162 -8.87 13.16 -12.63
CA GLU A 162 -10.00 12.25 -12.43
C GLU A 162 -9.42 10.92 -11.93
N LEU A 163 -9.89 10.46 -10.78
CA LEU A 163 -9.37 9.27 -10.10
C LEU A 163 -10.42 8.18 -10.07
N GLY A 164 -10.04 6.95 -10.39
CA GLY A 164 -10.88 5.79 -10.23
C GLY A 164 -10.55 5.07 -8.92
N LEU A 165 -11.54 4.98 -8.02
CA LEU A 165 -11.42 4.24 -6.77
C LEU A 165 -12.02 2.84 -6.91
N SER A 166 -11.39 1.88 -6.25
CA SER A 166 -11.88 0.51 -6.15
C SER A 166 -11.66 -0.02 -4.75
N GLU A 167 -12.62 -0.80 -4.26
CA GLU A 167 -12.53 -1.36 -2.91
C GLU A 167 -11.63 -2.60 -2.89
N ALA A 168 -10.69 -2.63 -1.96
CA ALA A 168 -9.87 -3.79 -1.68
C ALA A 168 -9.57 -3.85 -0.19
N PHE A 169 -9.68 -5.03 0.42
CA PHE A 169 -9.49 -5.19 1.87
C PHE A 169 -10.39 -4.25 2.71
N ASN A 170 -11.63 -4.02 2.27
CA ASN A 170 -12.61 -3.12 2.89
C ASN A 170 -12.15 -1.64 2.99
N VAL A 171 -11.23 -1.22 2.12
CA VAL A 171 -10.81 0.18 1.98
C VAL A 171 -10.81 0.58 0.51
N ASP A 172 -11.10 1.85 0.21
CA ASP A 172 -11.00 2.36 -1.17
C ASP A 172 -9.54 2.63 -1.52
N MET A 173 -9.07 2.08 -2.64
CA MET A 173 -7.73 2.30 -3.18
C MET A 173 -7.80 3.02 -4.53
N VAL A 174 -6.77 3.80 -4.85
CA VAL A 174 -6.66 4.46 -6.16
C VAL A 174 -6.20 3.43 -7.20
N ARG A 175 -7.06 3.08 -8.15
CA ARG A 175 -6.78 2.10 -9.22
C ARG A 175 -6.68 2.70 -10.60
N ALA A 176 -7.21 3.89 -10.81
CA ALA A 176 -7.08 4.58 -12.09
C ALA A 176 -6.81 6.07 -11.90
N VAL A 177 -6.07 6.65 -12.85
CA VAL A 177 -5.67 8.05 -12.84
C VAL A 177 -5.78 8.61 -14.25
N GLN A 178 -6.44 9.75 -14.39
CA GLN A 178 -6.40 10.58 -15.58
C GLN A 178 -5.98 12.00 -15.17
N PRO A 179 -4.81 12.49 -15.59
CA PRO A 179 -4.42 13.86 -15.30
C PRO A 179 -5.29 14.85 -16.07
N ILE A 180 -5.50 16.04 -15.49
CA ILE A 180 -6.21 17.14 -16.12
C ILE A 180 -5.23 18.29 -16.25
N TYR A 181 -5.04 18.77 -17.48
CA TYR A 181 -4.09 19.82 -17.81
C TYR A 181 -4.80 21.13 -18.10
N GLY A 182 -4.30 22.21 -17.51
CA GLY A 182 -4.69 23.58 -17.87
C GLY A 182 -3.72 24.11 -18.91
N THR A 183 -4.25 24.54 -20.06
CA THR A 183 -3.48 25.10 -21.19
C THR A 183 -3.96 26.53 -21.49
N PRO A 184 -3.25 27.30 -22.32
CA PRO A 184 -3.74 28.61 -22.78
C PRO A 184 -5.11 28.53 -23.49
N ASN A 185 -5.46 27.38 -24.07
CA ASN A 185 -6.70 27.16 -24.80
C ASN A 185 -7.81 26.54 -23.93
N GLY A 186 -7.59 26.43 -22.62
CA GLY A 186 -8.50 25.80 -21.69
C GLY A 186 -8.01 24.43 -21.21
N GLU A 187 -8.94 23.61 -20.76
CA GLU A 187 -8.64 22.36 -20.08
C GLU A 187 -8.59 21.19 -21.05
N VAL A 188 -7.61 20.31 -20.86
CA VAL A 188 -7.41 19.11 -21.67
C VAL A 188 -7.22 17.94 -20.74
N ALA A 189 -8.00 16.88 -20.95
CA ALA A 189 -7.80 15.61 -20.26
C ALA A 189 -6.59 14.88 -20.84
N GLY A 190 -5.72 14.36 -19.97
CA GLY A 190 -4.60 13.52 -20.37
C GLY A 190 -5.01 12.07 -20.63
N ARG A 191 -4.02 11.20 -20.77
CA ARG A 191 -4.22 9.76 -20.99
C ARG A 191 -4.72 9.09 -19.71
N ARG A 192 -5.66 8.15 -19.84
CA ARG A 192 -6.13 7.31 -18.73
C ARG A 192 -5.13 6.18 -18.46
N PHE A 193 -4.80 5.99 -17.18
CA PHE A 193 -4.02 4.85 -16.69
C PHE A 193 -4.85 4.06 -15.69
N GLY A 194 -5.03 2.76 -15.95
CA GLY A 194 -6.02 1.93 -15.27
C GLY A 194 -7.40 1.98 -15.93
N ALA A 195 -8.20 0.94 -15.73
CA ALA A 195 -9.50 0.77 -16.38
C ALA A 195 -10.69 1.06 -15.44
N ASP A 196 -10.49 0.93 -14.13
CA ASP A 196 -11.58 1.06 -13.15
C ASP A 196 -11.82 2.52 -12.76
N PHE A 197 -12.81 3.14 -13.40
CA PHE A 197 -13.38 4.44 -13.02
C PHE A 197 -14.82 4.28 -12.51
N THR A 198 -15.16 3.13 -11.88
CA THR A 198 -16.54 2.88 -11.41
C THR A 198 -16.95 3.79 -10.25
N LYS A 199 -16.01 4.16 -9.37
CA LYS A 199 -16.19 5.21 -8.34
C LYS A 199 -15.28 6.41 -8.68
N PRO A 200 -15.66 7.29 -9.63
CA PRO A 200 -14.81 8.39 -10.07
C PRO A 200 -14.79 9.52 -9.03
N VAL A 201 -13.61 10.07 -8.78
CA VAL A 201 -13.40 11.25 -7.93
C VAL A 201 -12.66 12.31 -8.73
N LEU A 202 -13.35 13.44 -8.99
CA LEU A 202 -12.77 14.59 -9.68
C LEU A 202 -12.11 15.53 -8.66
N VAL A 203 -10.82 15.79 -8.86
CA VAL A 203 -10.00 16.63 -7.97
C VAL A 203 -9.30 17.68 -8.79
N LYS A 204 -9.72 18.93 -8.65
CA LYS A 204 -9.30 20.02 -9.54
C LYS A 204 -9.02 21.31 -8.78
N ALA A 205 -7.99 22.01 -9.22
CA ALA A 205 -7.61 23.30 -8.68
C ALA A 205 -8.69 24.37 -8.93
N LYS A 206 -8.76 25.36 -8.03
CA LYS A 206 -9.50 26.61 -8.27
C LYS A 206 -8.81 27.41 -9.38
N PRO A 207 -9.52 28.33 -10.07
CA PRO A 207 -8.91 29.20 -11.06
C PRO A 207 -7.67 29.91 -10.51
N GLY A 208 -6.58 29.90 -11.28
CA GLY A 208 -5.29 30.49 -10.88
C GLY A 208 -4.40 29.61 -10.02
N TYR A 209 -4.79 28.36 -9.73
CA TYR A 209 -3.98 27.38 -9.01
C TYR A 209 -3.66 26.17 -9.90
N ALA A 210 -2.61 25.45 -9.54
CA ALA A 210 -2.19 24.21 -10.20
C ALA A 210 -1.66 23.20 -9.16
N VAL A 211 -1.48 21.95 -9.56
CA VAL A 211 -0.89 20.91 -8.70
C VAL A 211 0.56 21.28 -8.43
N GLY A 212 0.92 21.44 -7.16
CA GLY A 212 2.29 21.74 -6.72
C GLY A 212 2.96 20.60 -5.95
N ALA A 213 2.17 19.73 -5.31
CA ALA A 213 2.68 18.54 -4.64
C ALA A 213 1.61 17.45 -4.53
N LEU A 214 2.07 16.22 -4.29
CA LEU A 214 1.24 15.11 -3.82
C LEU A 214 1.79 14.59 -2.50
N ASN A 215 0.91 14.28 -1.55
CA ASN A 215 1.28 13.53 -0.36
C ASN A 215 0.74 12.11 -0.50
N VAL A 216 1.60 11.15 -0.83
CA VAL A 216 1.20 9.84 -1.34
C VAL A 216 1.51 8.73 -0.34
N LYS A 217 0.55 7.82 -0.16
CA LYS A 217 0.74 6.56 0.55
C LYS A 217 0.62 5.42 -0.44
N ALA A 218 1.63 4.57 -0.46
CA ALA A 218 1.69 3.42 -1.35
C ALA A 218 2.33 2.22 -0.66
N GLY A 219 1.83 1.04 -1.00
CA GLY A 219 2.38 -0.27 -0.66
C GLY A 219 2.67 -1.06 -1.93
N LEU A 220 1.93 -2.16 -2.12
CA LEU A 220 1.97 -2.91 -3.38
C LEU A 220 1.43 -2.09 -4.57
N ILE A 221 0.50 -1.18 -4.30
CA ILE A 221 -0.11 -0.24 -5.25
C ILE A 221 -0.32 1.12 -4.56
N ILE A 222 -1.01 2.05 -5.22
CA ILE A 222 -1.40 3.33 -4.65
C ILE A 222 -2.57 3.12 -3.66
N ASN A 223 -2.33 3.35 -2.37
CA ASN A 223 -3.39 3.30 -1.36
C ASN A 223 -4.26 4.55 -1.47
N GLY A 224 -3.62 5.72 -1.47
CA GLY A 224 -4.30 7.00 -1.50
C GLY A 224 -3.32 8.17 -1.47
N PHE A 225 -3.84 9.37 -1.71
CA PHE A 225 -3.06 10.60 -1.61
C PHE A 225 -3.94 11.83 -1.38
N SER A 226 -3.32 12.91 -0.91
CA SER A 226 -3.89 14.26 -0.98
C SER A 226 -3.12 15.10 -2.01
N VAL A 227 -3.82 16.03 -2.66
CA VAL A 227 -3.24 16.95 -3.64
C VAL A 227 -3.04 18.32 -2.99
N THR A 228 -1.85 18.88 -3.11
CA THR A 228 -1.59 20.28 -2.74
C THR A 228 -1.61 21.14 -3.99
N PHE A 229 -2.52 22.10 -4.00
CA PHE A 229 -2.62 23.13 -5.03
C PHE A 229 -1.88 24.39 -4.59
N MET A 230 -1.16 25.01 -5.51
CA MET A 230 -0.38 26.23 -5.30
C MET A 230 -0.78 27.29 -6.33
N ARG A 231 -0.80 28.57 -5.94
CA ARG A 231 -1.10 29.67 -6.85
C ARG A 231 -0.07 29.71 -7.97
N VAL A 232 -0.53 29.90 -9.19
CA VAL A 232 0.34 30.11 -10.36
C VAL A 232 0.94 31.51 -10.31
N LYS A 233 2.27 31.60 -10.47
CA LYS A 233 3.03 32.87 -10.44
C LYS A 233 4.11 32.86 -11.51
N GLY A 234 3.79 33.44 -12.66
CA GLY A 234 4.65 33.40 -13.85
C GLY A 234 4.87 31.97 -14.34
N ASP A 235 6.14 31.57 -14.46
CA ASP A 235 6.54 30.22 -14.87
C ASP A 235 6.54 29.17 -13.75
N GLY A 236 6.35 29.61 -12.50
CA GLY A 236 6.36 28.75 -11.31
C GLY A 236 5.04 28.75 -10.55
N LEU A 237 5.11 28.15 -9.36
CA LEU A 237 4.04 28.12 -8.36
C LEU A 237 4.51 28.81 -7.09
N ASP A 238 3.59 29.40 -6.33
CA ASP A 238 3.86 30.05 -5.05
C ASP A 238 3.50 29.10 -3.89
N PRO A 239 4.48 28.48 -3.19
CA PRO A 239 4.18 27.57 -2.09
C PRO A 239 3.52 28.26 -0.88
N THR A 240 3.68 29.59 -0.77
CA THR A 240 3.13 30.38 0.33
C THR A 240 1.63 30.67 0.17
N ASP A 241 1.11 30.53 -1.06
CA ASP A 241 -0.33 30.58 -1.36
C ASP A 241 -0.77 29.22 -1.88
N SER A 242 -1.05 28.32 -0.93
CA SER A 242 -1.38 26.93 -1.20
C SER A 242 -2.52 26.41 -0.34
N TYR A 243 -3.19 25.36 -0.83
CA TYR A 243 -4.19 24.61 -0.06
C TYR A 243 -4.16 23.14 -0.47
N SER A 244 -4.55 22.25 0.44
CA SER A 244 -4.57 20.80 0.20
C SER A 244 -5.98 20.24 0.20
N THR A 245 -6.20 19.20 -0.59
CA THR A 245 -7.46 18.46 -0.59
C THR A 245 -7.61 17.61 0.67
N GLN A 246 -8.81 17.10 0.90
CA GLN A 246 -8.98 15.93 1.75
C GLN A 246 -8.20 14.74 1.16
N TRP A 247 -7.92 13.77 2.01
CA TRP A 247 -7.26 12.52 1.61
C TRP A 247 -8.20 11.69 0.73
N ILE A 248 -7.70 11.18 -0.40
CA ILE A 248 -8.47 10.35 -1.33
C ILE A 248 -7.91 8.92 -1.29
N GLY A 249 -8.79 7.93 -1.15
CA GLY A 249 -8.42 6.53 -0.96
C GLY A 249 -8.03 6.19 0.48
N ASP A 250 -7.23 5.14 0.65
CA ASP A 250 -6.89 4.58 1.95
C ASP A 250 -5.76 5.36 2.63
N LYS A 251 -6.01 5.82 3.86
CA LYS A 251 -5.03 6.54 4.69
C LYS A 251 -4.32 5.61 5.69
N THR A 252 -4.77 4.36 5.83
CA THR A 252 -4.33 3.45 6.90
C THR A 252 -3.25 2.47 6.43
N GLY A 253 -3.37 1.89 5.24
CA GLY A 253 -2.47 0.84 4.71
C GLY A 253 -1.24 1.33 3.94
N GLY A 254 -0.22 0.49 3.76
CA GLY A 254 1.04 0.86 3.08
C GLY A 254 2.05 1.60 3.97
N ASN A 255 3.09 2.20 3.38
CA ASN A 255 4.15 2.92 4.11
C ASN A 255 3.67 4.26 4.69
N GLY A 256 4.54 5.01 5.37
CA GLY A 256 4.24 6.40 5.74
C GLY A 256 3.97 7.27 4.50
N PRO A 257 3.18 8.36 4.63
CA PRO A 257 2.95 9.28 3.52
C PRO A 257 4.27 9.95 3.10
N ILE A 258 4.52 10.04 1.80
CA ILE A 258 5.72 10.63 1.20
C ILE A 258 5.30 11.82 0.34
N LEU A 259 5.92 12.97 0.60
CA LEU A 259 5.73 14.19 -0.17
C LEU A 259 6.50 14.10 -1.50
N LEU A 260 5.78 14.28 -2.61
CA LEU A 260 6.33 14.41 -3.94
C LEU A 260 6.23 15.88 -4.37
N ALA A 261 7.37 16.49 -4.73
CA ALA A 261 7.52 17.91 -5.08
C ALA A 261 7.20 18.87 -3.90
N GLY A 262 6.64 20.06 -4.18
CA GLY A 262 6.32 21.07 -3.17
C GLY A 262 7.28 22.26 -3.07
N ASP A 263 8.29 22.35 -3.93
CA ASP A 263 9.27 23.45 -3.95
C ASP A 263 8.86 24.63 -4.86
N GLY A 264 7.64 24.62 -5.38
CA GLY A 264 7.12 25.66 -6.27
C GLY A 264 7.47 25.46 -7.75
N ALA A 265 8.17 24.38 -8.12
CA ALA A 265 8.36 24.06 -9.52
C ALA A 265 7.03 23.68 -10.18
N THR A 266 6.83 24.16 -11.41
CA THR A 266 5.62 23.84 -12.19
C THR A 266 5.59 22.35 -12.52
N ILE A 267 4.48 21.69 -12.19
CA ILE A 267 4.23 20.30 -12.56
C ILE A 267 3.60 20.26 -13.95
N VAL A 268 4.29 19.64 -14.91
CA VAL A 268 3.88 19.57 -16.32
C VAL A 268 3.35 18.20 -16.71
N GLY A 269 3.40 17.21 -15.81
CA GLY A 269 2.97 15.87 -16.15
C GLY A 269 2.97 14.93 -14.97
N VAL A 270 2.58 13.70 -15.28
CA VAL A 270 2.63 12.56 -14.37
C VAL A 270 3.54 11.51 -14.95
N ILE A 271 4.21 10.79 -14.07
CA ILE A 271 4.90 9.55 -14.39
C ILE A 271 4.35 8.48 -13.45
N GLY A 272 4.50 7.23 -13.81
CA GLY A 272 4.00 6.18 -12.92
C GLY A 272 4.28 4.80 -13.44
N ARG A 273 3.53 3.85 -12.87
CA ARG A 273 3.54 2.47 -13.32
C ARG A 273 2.13 1.96 -13.45
N HIS A 274 1.88 1.15 -14.47
CA HIS A 274 0.58 0.57 -14.71
C HIS A 274 0.69 -0.85 -15.24
N ASN A 275 -0.42 -1.57 -15.17
CA ASN A 275 -0.63 -2.81 -15.91
C ASN A 275 -1.92 -2.65 -16.74
N ALA A 276 -2.42 -3.76 -17.31
CA ALA A 276 -3.63 -3.74 -18.13
C ALA A 276 -4.89 -3.30 -17.37
N ARG A 277 -4.93 -3.45 -16.05
CA ARG A 277 -6.11 -3.19 -15.22
C ARG A 277 -5.99 -1.90 -14.43
N GLU A 278 -4.79 -1.55 -13.97
CA GLU A 278 -4.62 -0.59 -12.87
C GLU A 278 -3.42 0.35 -13.06
N CYS A 279 -3.57 1.58 -12.57
CA CYS A 279 -2.48 2.46 -12.21
C CYS A 279 -1.94 2.01 -10.84
N THR A 280 -0.71 1.52 -10.82
CA THR A 280 -0.11 0.85 -9.66
C THR A 280 0.97 1.67 -8.99
N GLY A 281 1.38 2.78 -9.59
CA GLY A 281 2.27 3.74 -8.97
C GLY A 281 2.21 5.10 -9.64
N ILE A 282 2.56 6.14 -8.88
CA ILE A 282 2.46 7.54 -9.31
C ILE A 282 3.68 8.35 -8.88
N GLY A 283 4.05 9.29 -9.72
CA GLY A 283 5.06 10.32 -9.55
C GLY A 283 4.71 11.56 -10.38
N LEU A 284 5.49 12.62 -10.23
CA LEU A 284 5.28 13.90 -10.90
C LEU A 284 6.44 14.23 -11.84
N LEU A 285 6.10 14.88 -12.96
CA LEU A 285 7.06 15.43 -13.91
C LEU A 285 7.11 16.96 -13.75
N ARG A 286 8.31 17.49 -13.54
CA ARG A 286 8.58 18.91 -13.25
C ARG A 286 9.10 19.65 -14.49
N LYS A 287 8.66 20.89 -14.65
CA LYS A 287 9.33 21.87 -15.51
C LYS A 287 10.64 22.31 -14.83
N LYS A 288 11.69 22.47 -15.63
CA LYS A 288 12.96 23.04 -15.17
C LYS A 288 12.88 24.56 -15.19
#